data_AF-A0A371JIR8-F1
#
_entry.id   AF-A0A371JIR8-F1
#
_cell.length_a   1.000
_cell.length_b   1.000
_cell.length_c   1.000
_cell.angle_alpha   90.00
_cell.angle_beta   90.00
_cell.angle_gamma   90.00
#
_symmetry.space_group_name_H-M   'P 1'
#
loop_
_entity.id
_entity.type
_entity.pdbx_description
1 polymer ?
#
loop_
_entity_poly.entity_id
_entity_poly.type
_entity_poly.pdbx_seq_one_letter_code
_entity_poly.pdbx_strand_id
1 'polypeptide(L)'
;MIITIKTQSQVTDYPIKAVPIPPSISINGSMIESPITPPSSPVGYQAVIMEDPKLNIYPNILYNNYFNLSTNSISWYKNYINMYDIMFQEIISSHYAVLGYLLILCSFGAGNNIPPTPSMYKFLTTVGASDGLEYWETHCDPGSQMSNDKYWMVSPVNYMLIGRFGYGAKQGFEEFQKSSAWNMPIQSTYQTTI
;
A
#
# COMPACT_ATOMS: atom_id res chain seq x y z
N MET A 1 19.43 -1.91 9.11
CA MET A 1 18.29 -1.21 9.74
C MET A 1 17.10 -2.16 9.82
N ILE A 2 16.41 -2.27 10.96
CA ILE A 2 15.22 -3.14 11.09
C ILE A 2 13.97 -2.31 10.80
N ILE A 3 13.12 -2.79 9.89
CA ILE A 3 11.82 -2.18 9.61
C ILE A 3 10.74 -3.19 9.95
N THR A 4 9.74 -2.75 10.72
CA THR A 4 8.54 -3.53 11.03
C THR A 4 7.30 -2.80 10.50
N ILE A 5 6.45 -3.53 9.78
CA ILE A 5 5.17 -3.04 9.27
C ILE A 5 4.07 -3.92 9.83
N LYS A 6 3.02 -3.31 10.36
CA LYS A 6 1.77 -3.97 10.71
C LYS A 6 0.64 -3.34 9.92
N THR A 7 -0.16 -4.16 9.27
CA THR A 7 -1.35 -3.67 8.56
C THR A 7 -2.49 -4.66 8.61
N GLN A 8 -3.68 -4.19 8.29
CA GLN A 8 -4.85 -5.04 8.17
C GLN A 8 -5.80 -4.57 7.09
N SER A 9 -6.59 -5.53 6.62
CA SER A 9 -7.69 -5.29 5.71
C SER A 9 -8.88 -6.11 6.14
N GLN A 10 -10.07 -5.54 5.98
CA GLN A 10 -11.33 -6.12 6.40
C GLN A 10 -12.43 -5.83 5.38
N VAL A 11 -13.51 -6.59 5.47
CA VAL A 11 -14.73 -6.28 4.72
C VAL A 11 -15.23 -4.91 5.13
N THR A 12 -15.69 -4.14 4.15
CA THR A 12 -16.33 -2.86 4.38
C THR A 12 -17.76 -2.92 3.91
N ASP A 13 -18.70 -2.65 4.81
CA ASP A 13 -20.12 -2.59 4.52
C ASP A 13 -20.49 -1.33 3.70
N TYR A 14 -21.64 -1.36 3.05
CA TYR A 14 -22.27 -0.20 2.43
C TYR A 14 -23.59 0.15 3.18
N PRO A 15 -23.87 1.44 3.48
CA PRO A 15 -22.99 2.60 3.33
C PRO A 15 -21.74 2.48 4.21
N ILE A 16 -20.65 3.11 3.77
CA ILE A 16 -19.32 3.00 4.39
C ILE A 16 -19.36 3.62 5.79
N LYS A 17 -19.24 2.78 6.82
CA LYS A 17 -19.16 3.18 8.24
C LYS A 17 -17.83 2.81 8.90
N ALA A 18 -17.00 2.04 8.20
CA ALA A 18 -15.73 1.58 8.74
C ALA A 18 -14.79 2.76 8.98
N VAL A 19 -14.19 2.81 10.16
CA VAL A 19 -13.14 3.77 10.50
C VAL A 19 -11.83 3.28 9.89
N PRO A 20 -11.02 4.16 9.28
CA PRO A 20 -9.70 3.79 8.78
C PRO A 20 -8.80 3.25 9.88
N ILE A 21 -8.07 2.18 9.56
CA ILE A 21 -7.06 1.62 10.45
C ILE A 21 -5.73 1.60 9.69
N PRO A 22 -4.96 2.70 9.76
CA PRO A 22 -3.74 2.84 8.97
C PRO A 22 -2.65 1.86 9.44
N PRO A 23 -1.64 1.60 8.59
CA PRO A 23 -0.50 0.79 8.96
C PRO A 23 0.28 1.39 10.14
N SER A 24 0.91 0.51 10.91
CA SER A 24 1.91 0.88 11.92
C SER A 24 3.28 0.51 11.37
N ILE A 25 4.13 1.52 11.17
CA ILE A 25 5.49 1.35 10.65
C ILE A 25 6.48 1.78 11.72
N SER A 26 7.48 0.95 12.02
CA SER A 26 8.57 1.29 12.92
C SER A 26 9.94 0.98 12.32
N ILE A 27 10.93 1.79 12.71
CA ILE A 27 12.33 1.65 12.34
C ILE A 27 13.14 1.46 13.63
N ASN A 28 13.87 0.34 13.72
CA ASN A 28 14.62 -0.05 14.92
C ASN A 28 13.78 0.00 16.21
N GLY A 29 12.49 -0.31 16.11
CA GLY A 29 11.54 -0.27 17.22
C GLY A 29 10.87 1.09 17.47
N SER A 30 11.39 2.19 16.89
CA SER A 30 10.78 3.52 16.99
C SER A 30 9.68 3.70 15.94
N MET A 31 8.49 4.09 16.38
CA MET A 31 7.34 4.35 15.50
C MET A 31 7.60 5.57 14.60
N ILE A 32 7.26 5.43 13.31
CA ILE A 32 7.16 6.58 12.40
C ILE A 32 5.92 7.39 12.79
N GLU A 33 6.08 8.71 12.90
CA GLU A 33 4.95 9.61 13.14
C GLU A 33 3.93 9.49 12.00
N SER A 34 2.64 9.53 12.33
CA SER A 34 1.60 9.51 11.30
C SER A 34 1.63 10.80 10.47
N PRO A 35 1.26 10.74 9.17
CA PRO A 35 0.96 11.93 8.39
C PRO A 35 0.03 12.90 9.12
N ILE A 36 0.24 14.20 8.94
CA ILE A 36 -0.56 15.28 9.55
C ILE A 36 -2.05 15.13 9.17
N THR A 37 -2.30 14.76 7.92
CA THR A 37 -3.67 14.51 7.43
C THR A 37 -3.99 13.04 7.64
N PRO A 38 -4.99 12.69 8.49
CA PRO A 38 -5.39 11.29 8.67
C PRO A 38 -6.01 10.72 7.39
N PRO A 39 -6.04 9.39 7.23
CA PRO A 39 -6.72 8.76 6.10
C PRO A 39 -8.21 9.11 6.13
N SER A 40 -8.77 9.47 4.97
CA SER A 40 -10.19 9.84 4.82
C SER A 40 -11.08 8.65 4.42
N SER A 41 -10.49 7.49 4.18
CA SER A 41 -11.16 6.28 3.71
C SER A 41 -10.65 5.06 4.47
N PRO A 42 -11.48 4.02 4.71
CA PRO A 42 -10.99 2.79 5.31
C PRO A 42 -10.10 1.96 4.38
N VAL A 43 -9.99 2.35 3.10
CA VAL A 43 -9.22 1.65 2.08
C VAL A 43 -8.19 2.58 1.46
N GLY A 44 -6.93 2.16 1.41
CA GLY A 44 -5.86 2.97 0.85
C GLY A 44 -4.47 2.40 1.03
N TYR A 45 -3.49 3.29 0.92
CA TYR A 45 -2.07 3.03 1.10
C TYR A 45 -1.41 4.11 1.94
N GLN A 46 -0.40 3.75 2.71
CA GLN A 46 0.59 4.68 3.23
C GLN A 46 1.88 4.51 2.43
N ALA A 47 2.43 5.62 1.94
CA ALA A 47 3.75 5.67 1.33
C ALA A 47 4.69 6.50 2.21
N VAL A 48 5.84 5.92 2.54
CA VAL A 48 6.93 6.60 3.25
C VAL A 48 8.17 6.57 2.37
N ILE A 49 8.80 7.71 2.14
CA ILE A 49 10.10 7.80 1.47
C ILE A 49 11.12 8.32 2.47
N MET A 50 12.28 7.68 2.49
CA MET A 50 13.39 8.02 3.37
C MET A 50 14.72 7.96 2.64
N GLU A 51 15.70 8.70 3.15
CA GLU A 51 17.07 8.70 2.64
C GLU A 51 17.67 7.28 2.58
N ASP A 52 18.69 7.09 1.75
CA ASP A 52 19.40 5.82 1.65
C ASP A 52 20.02 5.44 3.01
N PRO A 53 19.60 4.33 3.64
CA PRO A 53 20.15 3.89 4.93
C PRO A 53 21.63 3.51 4.87
N LYS A 54 22.22 3.35 3.67
CA LYS A 54 23.66 3.15 3.50
C LYS A 54 24.46 4.45 3.69
N LEU A 55 23.84 5.60 3.48
CA LEU A 55 24.48 6.91 3.59
C LEU A 55 24.26 7.54 4.97
N ASN A 56 23.17 7.19 5.64
CA ASN A 56 22.79 7.74 6.94
C ASN A 56 22.27 6.61 7.85
N ILE A 57 22.90 6.44 9.02
CA ILE A 57 22.48 5.43 10.02
C ILE A 57 21.14 5.79 10.70
N TYR A 58 20.73 7.06 10.62
CA TYR A 58 19.43 7.59 11.05
C TYR A 58 18.77 8.32 9.87
N PRO A 59 18.36 7.57 8.84
CA PRO A 59 17.83 8.14 7.60
C PRO A 59 16.60 9.00 7.86
N ASN A 60 16.58 10.21 7.29
CA ASN A 60 15.46 11.12 7.44
C ASN A 60 14.24 10.61 6.68
N ILE A 61 13.05 10.80 7.26
CA ILE A 61 11.77 10.61 6.57
C ILE A 61 11.49 11.88 5.78
N LEU A 62 11.44 11.76 4.46
CA LEU A 62 11.30 12.87 3.52
C LEU A 62 9.86 13.03 3.02
N TYR A 63 9.14 11.91 2.93
CA TYR A 63 7.76 11.85 2.49
C TYR A 63 7.00 10.86 3.36
N ASN A 64 5.78 11.20 3.76
CA ASN A 64 4.88 10.30 4.48
C ASN A 64 3.44 10.74 4.21
N ASN A 65 2.70 10.00 3.39
CA ASN A 65 1.35 10.36 3.00
C ASN A 65 0.42 9.15 2.90
N TYR A 66 -0.88 9.41 3.05
CA TYR A 66 -1.92 8.44 2.81
C TYR A 66 -2.59 8.69 1.45
N PHE A 67 -2.75 7.64 0.66
CA PHE A 67 -3.53 7.62 -0.56
C PHE A 67 -4.80 6.83 -0.33
N ASN A 68 -5.95 7.49 -0.50
CA ASN A 68 -7.23 6.97 -0.05
C ASN A 68 -8.14 6.64 -1.24
N LEU A 69 -8.85 5.52 -1.17
CA LEU A 69 -9.89 5.19 -2.11
C LEU A 69 -11.12 6.08 -1.85
N SER A 70 -11.54 6.87 -2.82
CA SER A 70 -12.71 7.75 -2.65
C SER A 70 -13.98 6.98 -2.28
N THR A 71 -14.67 7.45 -1.25
CA THR A 71 -15.87 6.85 -0.64
C THR A 71 -17.19 7.44 -1.18
N ASN A 72 -17.12 8.34 -2.17
CA ASN A 72 -18.26 9.06 -2.73
C ASN A 72 -19.15 8.23 -3.68
N SER A 73 -18.84 6.95 -3.90
CA SER A 73 -19.52 6.09 -4.86
C SER A 73 -19.55 4.64 -4.36
N ILE A 74 -20.69 3.96 -4.56
CA ILE A 74 -20.81 2.51 -4.34
C ILE A 74 -19.89 1.73 -5.30
N SER A 75 -19.69 2.23 -6.51
CA SER A 75 -18.77 1.65 -7.48
C SER A 75 -17.40 2.27 -7.31
N TRP A 76 -16.42 1.46 -6.92
CA TRP A 76 -15.05 1.91 -6.63
C TRP A 76 -14.08 1.73 -7.80
N TYR A 77 -14.49 1.10 -8.91
CA TYR A 77 -13.61 0.83 -10.07
C TYR A 77 -12.80 2.05 -10.54
N LYS A 78 -13.48 3.16 -10.88
CA LYS A 78 -12.79 4.38 -11.33
C LYS A 78 -12.00 5.05 -10.19
N ASN A 79 -12.48 4.91 -8.96
CA ASN A 79 -11.87 5.53 -7.79
C ASN A 79 -10.53 4.90 -7.43
N TYR A 80 -10.37 3.57 -7.57
CA TYR A 80 -9.08 2.92 -7.25
C TYR A 80 -8.04 3.20 -8.33
N ILE A 81 -8.45 3.26 -9.61
CA ILE A 81 -7.56 3.67 -10.70
C ILE A 81 -7.03 5.08 -10.42
N ASN A 82 -7.93 6.02 -10.12
CA ASN A 82 -7.55 7.39 -9.80
C ASN A 82 -6.65 7.49 -8.55
N MET A 83 -6.90 6.68 -7.52
CA MET A 83 -6.05 6.61 -6.33
C MET A 83 -4.61 6.19 -6.69
N TYR A 84 -4.44 5.15 -7.52
CA TYR A 84 -3.11 4.73 -7.97
C TYR A 84 -2.43 5.75 -8.86
N ASP A 85 -3.18 6.39 -9.76
CA ASP A 85 -2.62 7.41 -10.65
C ASP A 85 -2.15 8.64 -9.86
N ILE A 86 -2.95 9.11 -8.89
CA ILE A 86 -2.54 10.18 -7.97
C ILE A 86 -1.30 9.77 -7.17
N MET A 87 -1.31 8.56 -6.59
CA MET A 87 -0.17 8.05 -5.82
C MET A 87 1.11 8.01 -6.65
N PHE A 88 1.03 7.47 -7.87
CA PHE A 88 2.16 7.44 -8.78
C PHE A 88 2.66 8.85 -9.10
N GLN A 89 1.76 9.77 -9.48
CA GLN A 89 2.12 11.14 -9.82
C GLN A 89 2.74 11.90 -8.65
N GLU A 90 2.16 11.81 -7.46
CA GLU A 90 2.70 12.49 -6.28
C GLU A 90 4.09 11.96 -5.89
N ILE A 91 4.29 10.64 -5.92
CA ILE A 91 5.59 10.05 -5.59
C ILE A 91 6.66 10.52 -6.57
N ILE A 92 6.40 10.47 -7.89
CA ILE A 92 7.39 10.89 -8.89
C ILE A 92 7.60 12.42 -8.89
N SER A 93 6.57 13.22 -8.57
CA SER A 93 6.69 14.69 -8.51
C SER A 93 7.26 15.21 -7.19
N SER A 94 7.38 14.36 -6.16
CA SER A 94 7.84 14.76 -4.81
C SER A 94 9.30 15.22 -4.74
N HIS A 95 10.08 15.01 -5.80
CA HIS A 95 11.55 15.10 -5.82
C HIS A 95 12.28 14.09 -4.93
N TYR A 96 11.57 13.17 -4.26
CA TYR A 96 12.16 12.15 -3.38
C TYR A 96 12.28 10.77 -4.04
N ALA A 97 11.82 10.60 -5.28
CA ALA A 97 12.08 9.40 -6.09
C ALA A 97 13.54 9.37 -6.61
N VAL A 98 14.50 9.48 -5.68
CA VAL A 98 15.94 9.58 -5.95
C VAL A 98 16.57 8.19 -5.86
N LEU A 99 17.48 7.87 -6.79
CA LEU A 99 18.22 6.60 -6.82
C LEU A 99 18.78 6.25 -5.42
N GLY A 100 18.45 5.04 -4.93
CA GLY A 100 18.91 4.52 -3.64
C GLY A 100 18.04 4.89 -2.44
N TYR A 101 17.18 5.91 -2.53
CA TYR A 101 16.21 6.20 -1.48
C TYR A 101 15.23 5.05 -1.33
N LEU A 102 14.73 4.86 -0.11
CA LEU A 102 13.85 3.77 0.23
C LEU A 102 12.39 4.22 0.11
N LEU A 103 11.57 3.41 -0.54
CA LEU A 103 10.11 3.49 -0.49
C LEU A 103 9.59 2.37 0.41
N ILE A 104 8.81 2.74 1.42
CA ILE A 104 7.94 1.83 2.16
C ILE A 104 6.51 2.10 1.69
N LEU A 105 5.87 1.12 1.07
CA LEU A 105 4.48 1.19 0.64
C LEU A 105 3.68 0.10 1.36
N CYS A 106 2.57 0.47 1.99
CA CYS A 106 1.76 -0.47 2.73
C CYS A 106 0.28 -0.17 2.54
N SER A 107 -0.50 -1.16 2.10
CA SER A 107 -1.95 -1.06 1.98
C SER A 107 -2.62 -1.08 3.34
N PHE A 108 -3.83 -0.54 3.46
CA PHE A 108 -4.77 -0.81 4.54
C PHE A 108 -6.19 -0.90 3.98
N GLY A 109 -7.01 -1.81 4.50
CA GLY A 109 -8.38 -2.05 4.00
C GLY A 109 -8.48 -2.53 2.54
N ALA A 110 -7.37 -2.89 1.90
CA ALA A 110 -7.35 -3.20 0.48
C ALA A 110 -8.15 -4.46 0.14
N GLY A 111 -8.68 -4.50 -1.09
CA GLY A 111 -9.38 -5.65 -1.65
C GLY A 111 -8.59 -6.34 -2.75
N ASN A 112 -8.86 -7.62 -2.98
CA ASN A 112 -8.16 -8.40 -3.99
C ASN A 112 -8.36 -7.87 -5.42
N ASN A 113 -9.46 -7.15 -5.67
CA ASN A 113 -9.84 -6.73 -7.02
C ASN A 113 -9.51 -5.25 -7.29
N ILE A 114 -8.62 -4.66 -6.48
CA ILE A 114 -8.02 -3.33 -6.71
C ILE A 114 -6.51 -3.41 -6.99
N PRO A 115 -6.07 -4.21 -7.99
CA PRO A 115 -4.65 -4.30 -8.32
C PRO A 115 -4.09 -2.94 -8.77
N PRO A 116 -2.77 -2.70 -8.68
CA PRO A 116 -2.14 -1.50 -9.20
C PRO A 116 -2.47 -1.26 -10.69
N THR A 117 -2.58 0.01 -11.11
CA THR A 117 -2.70 0.33 -12.54
C THR A 117 -1.43 -0.09 -13.29
N PRO A 118 -1.46 -0.30 -14.63
CA PRO A 118 -0.26 -0.70 -15.37
C PRO A 118 0.95 0.23 -15.18
N SER A 119 0.72 1.53 -15.01
CA SER A 119 1.76 2.52 -14.69
C SER A 119 2.33 2.30 -13.29
N MET A 120 1.45 2.12 -12.29
CA MET A 120 1.86 1.83 -10.92
C MET A 120 2.58 0.48 -10.82
N TYR A 121 2.09 -0.56 -11.49
CA TYR A 121 2.72 -1.88 -11.55
C TYR A 121 4.17 -1.73 -12.03
N LYS A 122 4.36 -1.10 -13.21
CA LYS A 122 5.70 -0.85 -13.76
C LYS A 122 6.57 -0.08 -12.79
N PHE A 123 6.05 0.99 -12.20
CA PHE A 123 6.77 1.77 -11.20
C PHE A 123 7.21 0.91 -10.00
N LEU A 124 6.31 0.12 -9.41
CA LEU A 124 6.61 -0.75 -8.28
C LEU A 124 7.69 -1.79 -8.63
N THR A 125 7.66 -2.34 -9.84
CA THR A 125 8.75 -3.23 -10.29
C THR A 125 10.10 -2.51 -10.34
N THR A 126 10.17 -1.23 -10.73
CA THR A 126 11.44 -0.48 -10.71
C THR A 126 11.98 -0.21 -9.31
N VAL A 127 11.11 -0.28 -8.30
CA VAL A 127 11.45 -0.03 -6.89
C VAL A 127 11.77 -1.34 -6.15
N GLY A 128 11.48 -2.50 -6.74
CA GLY A 128 11.86 -3.79 -6.16
C GLY A 128 10.73 -4.77 -5.92
N ALA A 129 9.49 -4.46 -6.32
CA ALA A 129 8.40 -5.42 -6.29
C ALA A 129 8.76 -6.69 -7.10
N SER A 130 8.10 -7.80 -6.75
CA SER A 130 8.50 -9.14 -7.14
C SER A 130 7.27 -10.03 -7.42
N ASP A 131 7.34 -11.30 -7.01
CA ASP A 131 6.36 -12.32 -7.32
C ASP A 131 5.01 -12.07 -6.63
N GLY A 132 4.97 -11.30 -5.54
CA GLY A 132 3.73 -10.96 -4.84
C GLY A 132 2.85 -10.02 -5.68
N LEU A 133 3.45 -8.99 -6.27
CA LEU A 133 2.75 -8.09 -7.20
C LEU A 133 2.35 -8.83 -8.49
N GLU A 134 3.22 -9.68 -9.03
CA GLU A 134 2.90 -10.50 -10.21
C GLU A 134 1.74 -11.46 -9.94
N TYR A 135 1.75 -12.15 -8.79
CA TYR A 135 0.67 -13.02 -8.38
C TYR A 135 -0.65 -12.26 -8.25
N TRP A 136 -0.61 -11.08 -7.62
CA TRP A 136 -1.81 -10.27 -7.45
C TRP A 136 -2.42 -9.87 -8.79
N GLU A 137 -1.62 -9.32 -9.71
CA GLU A 137 -2.07 -8.91 -11.05
C GLU A 137 -2.67 -10.09 -11.84
N THR A 138 -2.05 -11.27 -11.77
CA THR A 138 -2.45 -12.45 -12.56
C THR A 138 -3.64 -13.21 -11.98
N HIS A 139 -3.94 -13.07 -10.68
CA HIS A 139 -4.98 -13.85 -9.99
C HIS A 139 -6.11 -12.99 -9.42
N CYS A 140 -6.12 -11.68 -9.71
CA CYS A 140 -7.26 -10.82 -9.42
C CYS A 140 -8.26 -10.81 -10.58
N ASP A 141 -9.47 -10.33 -10.29
CA ASP A 141 -10.47 -9.98 -11.29
C ASP A 141 -10.64 -8.45 -11.20
N PRO A 142 -9.82 -7.66 -11.93
CA PRO A 142 -9.70 -6.21 -11.72
C PRO A 142 -11.05 -5.51 -11.85
N GLY A 143 -11.44 -4.76 -10.81
CA GLY A 143 -12.70 -4.03 -10.81
C GLY A 143 -13.95 -4.86 -10.56
N SER A 144 -13.80 -6.18 -10.47
CA SER A 144 -14.89 -7.07 -10.10
C SER A 144 -15.31 -6.76 -8.68
N GLN A 145 -16.53 -6.27 -8.57
CA GLN A 145 -17.09 -5.74 -7.35
C GLN A 145 -18.35 -6.52 -7.01
N MET A 146 -18.41 -7.05 -5.79
CA MET A 146 -19.70 -7.46 -5.19
C MET A 146 -20.38 -6.29 -4.49
N SER A 147 -20.05 -5.06 -4.89
CA SER A 147 -20.64 -3.86 -4.33
C SER A 147 -22.14 -3.92 -4.52
N ASN A 148 -22.87 -4.04 -3.41
CA ASN A 148 -24.31 -4.11 -3.37
C ASN A 148 -24.79 -3.26 -2.17
N ASP A 149 -26.09 -3.28 -1.90
CA ASP A 149 -26.67 -2.48 -0.81
C ASP A 149 -26.16 -2.87 0.59
N LYS A 150 -25.34 -3.93 0.70
CA LYS A 150 -24.76 -4.43 1.95
C LYS A 150 -23.25 -4.30 2.01
N TYR A 151 -22.52 -4.52 0.92
CA TYR A 151 -21.05 -4.56 0.91
C TYR A 151 -20.47 -3.55 -0.07
N TRP A 152 -19.37 -2.90 0.32
CA TRP A 152 -18.57 -2.02 -0.53
C TRP A 152 -17.24 -2.67 -0.94
N MET A 153 -16.51 -3.25 0.01
CA MET A 153 -15.26 -3.97 -0.24
C MET A 153 -15.34 -5.38 0.31
N VAL A 154 -15.06 -6.37 -0.54
CA VAL A 154 -15.02 -7.79 -0.19
C VAL A 154 -13.70 -8.39 -0.64
N SER A 155 -13.33 -9.54 -0.07
CA SER A 155 -12.03 -10.20 -0.32
C SER A 155 -10.81 -9.37 0.11
N PRO A 156 -10.59 -9.19 1.42
CA PRO A 156 -9.46 -8.41 1.95
C PRO A 156 -8.09 -8.97 1.53
N VAL A 157 -7.15 -8.06 1.24
CA VAL A 157 -5.73 -8.36 0.98
C VAL A 157 -4.83 -7.36 1.67
N ASN A 158 -3.62 -7.77 2.03
CA ASN A 158 -2.56 -6.87 2.48
C ASN A 158 -1.41 -6.92 1.46
N TYR A 159 -0.91 -5.75 1.08
CA TYR A 159 0.27 -5.57 0.24
C TYR A 159 1.26 -4.66 0.96
N MET A 160 2.51 -5.12 1.08
CA MET A 160 3.62 -4.38 1.66
C MET A 160 4.83 -4.46 0.73
N LEU A 161 5.50 -3.34 0.51
CA LEU A 161 6.75 -3.25 -0.23
C LEU A 161 7.72 -2.34 0.52
N ILE A 162 8.94 -2.83 0.74
CA ILE A 162 10.10 -2.04 1.14
C ILE A 162 11.14 -2.16 0.02
N GLY A 163 11.25 -1.14 -0.81
CA GLY A 163 12.07 -1.15 -2.01
C GLY A 163 12.95 0.08 -2.14
N ARG A 164 13.91 0.05 -3.08
CA ARG A 164 14.82 1.17 -3.36
C ARG A 164 14.60 1.67 -4.77
N PHE A 165 14.48 2.98 -4.93
CA PHE A 165 14.36 3.59 -6.24
C PHE A 165 15.58 3.25 -7.12
N GLY A 166 15.32 2.78 -8.33
CA GLY A 166 16.34 2.51 -9.35
C GLY A 166 17.12 1.19 -9.17
N TYR A 167 16.73 0.33 -8.22
CA TYR A 167 17.36 -0.98 -8.03
C TYR A 167 16.76 -2.07 -8.93
N GLY A 168 15.57 -1.85 -9.50
CA GLY A 168 14.92 -2.78 -10.41
C GLY A 168 14.17 -3.91 -9.70
N ALA A 169 13.54 -4.78 -10.49
CA ALA A 169 12.62 -5.79 -9.99
C ALA A 169 13.30 -6.83 -9.09
N LYS A 170 12.53 -7.38 -8.13
CA LYS A 170 12.96 -8.45 -7.22
C LYS A 170 14.16 -8.09 -6.32
N GLN A 171 14.47 -6.81 -6.16
CA GLN A 171 15.51 -6.31 -5.24
C GLN A 171 14.94 -5.76 -3.92
N GLY A 172 13.62 -5.62 -3.85
CA GLY A 172 12.90 -5.17 -2.66
C GLY A 172 12.43 -6.33 -1.79
N PHE A 173 11.91 -5.97 -0.63
CA PHE A 173 11.20 -6.86 0.25
C PHE A 173 9.70 -6.66 0.05
N GLU A 174 9.02 -7.68 -0.44
CA GLU A 174 7.61 -7.62 -0.78
C GLU A 174 6.85 -8.72 -0.05
N GLU A 175 5.64 -8.39 0.40
CA GLU A 175 4.70 -9.33 0.97
C GLU A 175 3.30 -9.03 0.42
N PHE A 176 2.68 -10.03 -0.21
CA PHE A 176 1.27 -10.00 -0.61
C PHE A 176 0.54 -11.14 0.10
N GLN A 177 -0.50 -10.80 0.85
CA GLN A 177 -1.32 -11.78 1.55
C GLN A 177 -2.79 -11.60 1.22
N LYS A 178 -3.43 -12.69 0.83
CA LYS A 178 -4.87 -12.76 0.62
C LYS A 178 -5.53 -13.43 1.80
N SER A 179 -6.71 -12.93 2.19
CA SER A 179 -7.51 -13.58 3.22
C SER A 179 -7.78 -15.05 2.90
N SER A 180 -7.72 -15.91 3.91
CA SER A 180 -7.90 -17.37 3.78
C SER A 180 -9.32 -17.78 3.41
N ALA A 181 -10.29 -16.90 3.63
CA ALA A 181 -11.66 -17.10 3.22
C ALA A 181 -12.29 -15.79 2.75
N TRP A 182 -13.31 -15.93 1.91
CA TRP A 182 -14.12 -14.80 1.50
C TRP A 182 -14.70 -14.12 2.75
N ASN A 183 -14.55 -12.79 2.84
CA ASN A 183 -15.01 -11.95 3.95
C ASN A 183 -14.32 -12.07 5.31
N MET A 184 -13.19 -12.78 5.41
CA MET A 184 -12.41 -12.78 6.66
C MET A 184 -11.44 -11.61 6.69
N PRO A 185 -11.32 -10.88 7.81
CA PRO A 185 -10.26 -9.88 7.97
C PRO A 185 -8.90 -10.56 7.94
N ILE A 186 -7.88 -9.83 7.50
CA ILE A 186 -6.49 -10.26 7.50
C ILE A 186 -5.63 -9.20 8.15
N GLN A 187 -4.81 -9.62 9.11
CA GLN A 187 -3.78 -8.80 9.73
C GLN A 187 -2.42 -9.42 9.46
N SER A 188 -1.48 -8.58 9.05
CA SER A 188 -0.12 -9.00 8.70
C SER A 188 0.88 -8.21 9.51
N THR A 189 1.93 -8.88 9.97
CA THR A 189 3.13 -8.23 10.50
C THR A 189 4.30 -8.70 9.65
N TYR A 190 5.02 -7.74 9.07
CA TYR A 190 6.22 -7.98 8.30
C TYR A 190 7.41 -7.34 9.00
N GLN A 191 8.55 -8.04 9.05
CA GLN A 191 9.79 -7.49 9.60
C GLN A 191 10.96 -7.89 8.69
N THR A 192 11.79 -6.91 8.34
CA THR A 192 12.99 -7.15 7.54
C THR A 192 14.18 -6.33 8.07
N THR A 193 15.38 -6.74 7.65
CA THR A 193 16.64 -6.04 7.91
C THR A 193 17.23 -5.61 6.58
N ILE A 194 17.46 -4.30 6.42
CA ILE A 194 18.00 -3.69 5.19
C ILE A 194 19.34 -2.98 5.36
#